data_AF-A0AAN5CC49-F1
#
_entry.id   AF-A0AAN5CC49-F1
#
_cell.length_a   1.000
_cell.length_b   1.000
_cell.length_c   1.000
_cell.angle_alpha   90.00
_cell.angle_beta   90.00
_cell.angle_gamma   90.00
#
_symmetry.space_group_name_H-M   'P 1'
#
loop_
_entity.id
_entity.type
_entity.pdbx_description
1 polymer ?
#
loop_
_entity_poly.entity_id
_entity_poly.type
_entity_poly.pdbx_seq_one_letter_code
_entity_poly.pdbx_strand_id
1 'polypeptide(L)'
;MMYYKFWYSSRWMIEDLLYNKFGPEYPSLKEISSYAAYTFVYEEPLIDFAHPTLNRIVYLGGIGARPPKKLDEHFDRLMSLRSKTVLISFGTVVMTHRIPE
;
A
#
# COMPACT_ATOMS: atom_id res chain seq x y z
N MET A 1 -2.68 -9.60 14.01
CA MET A 1 -1.61 -10.61 13.89
C MET A 1 -1.20 -10.94 12.44
N MET A 2 -2.07 -10.77 11.43
CA MET A 2 -1.76 -11.09 10.02
C MET A 2 -0.89 -10.03 9.30
N TYR A 3 -1.09 -8.74 9.61
CA TYR A 3 -0.28 -7.63 9.05
C TYR A 3 1.21 -7.69 9.43
N TYR A 4 1.52 -8.12 10.65
CA TYR A 4 2.90 -8.15 11.15
C TYR A 4 3.75 -9.24 10.47
N LYS A 5 3.14 -10.36 10.07
CA LYS A 5 3.87 -11.47 9.44
C LYS A 5 4.30 -11.15 8.01
N PHE A 6 3.48 -10.43 7.24
CA PHE A 6 3.72 -10.19 5.80
C PHE A 6 4.95 -9.29 5.52
N TRP A 7 5.15 -8.26 6.35
CA TRP A 7 6.22 -7.27 6.15
C TRP A 7 7.57 -7.68 6.74
N TYR A 8 7.59 -8.44 7.84
CA TYR A 8 8.85 -8.97 8.37
C TYR A 8 9.34 -10.14 7.53
N SER A 9 8.47 -11.08 7.15
CA SER A 9 8.88 -12.24 6.34
C SER A 9 9.55 -11.84 5.03
N SER A 10 9.06 -10.77 4.38
CA SER A 10 9.61 -10.30 3.11
C SER A 10 11.01 -9.70 3.25
N ARG A 11 11.28 -8.90 4.30
CA ARG A 11 12.61 -8.31 4.51
C ARG A 11 13.68 -9.37 4.78
N TRP A 12 13.40 -10.33 5.67
CA TRP A 12 14.34 -11.43 5.94
C TRP A 12 14.59 -12.29 4.70
N MET A 13 13.55 -12.57 3.90
CA MET A 13 13.72 -13.28 2.62
C MET A 13 14.58 -12.52 1.64
N ILE A 14 14.39 -11.19 1.54
CA ILE A 14 15.20 -10.36 0.64
C ILE A 14 16.65 -10.28 1.14
N GLU A 15 16.87 -10.13 2.45
CA GLU A 15 18.21 -10.14 3.04
C GLU A 15 18.93 -11.45 2.77
N ASP A 16 18.28 -12.60 3.00
CA ASP A 16 18.86 -13.92 2.70
C ASP A 16 19.21 -14.05 1.21
N LEU A 17 18.33 -13.59 0.31
CA LEU A 17 18.60 -13.57 -1.12
C LEU A 17 19.80 -12.68 -1.48
N LEU A 18 19.96 -11.54 -0.81
CA LEU A 18 21.10 -10.64 -1.02
C LEU A 18 22.39 -11.25 -0.48
N TYR A 19 22.38 -11.90 0.69
CA TYR A 19 23.53 -12.61 1.24
C TYR A 19 23.97 -13.77 0.36
N ASN A 20 23.02 -14.58 -0.13
CA ASN A 20 23.31 -15.67 -1.05
C ASN A 20 23.92 -15.18 -2.38
N LYS A 21 23.56 -13.97 -2.82
CA LYS A 21 24.04 -13.41 -4.09
C LYS A 21 25.36 -12.64 -3.97
N PHE A 22 25.56 -11.91 -2.88
CA PHE A 22 26.65 -10.94 -2.73
C PHE A 22 27.62 -11.26 -1.59
N GLY A 23 27.32 -12.27 -0.77
CA GLY A 23 28.14 -12.69 0.37
C GLY A 23 27.57 -12.22 1.72
N PRO A 24 28.02 -12.84 2.83
CA PRO A 24 27.57 -12.52 4.18
C PRO A 24 27.99 -11.12 4.66
N GLU A 25 28.96 -10.48 3.99
CA GLU A 25 29.41 -9.12 4.29
C GLU A 25 28.48 -8.02 3.75
N TYR A 26 27.49 -8.40 2.92
CA TYR A 26 26.54 -7.43 2.38
C TYR A 26 25.77 -6.76 3.54
N PRO A 27 25.51 -5.44 3.50
CA PRO A 27 24.82 -4.76 4.60
C PRO A 27 23.34 -5.20 4.70
N SER A 28 22.82 -5.26 5.92
CA SER A 28 21.40 -5.58 6.14
C SER A 28 20.47 -4.50 5.54
N LEU A 29 19.23 -4.83 5.21
CA LEU A 29 18.25 -3.84 4.76
C LEU A 29 17.99 -2.80 5.84
N LYS A 30 18.06 -3.19 7.12
CA LYS A 30 17.98 -2.24 8.24
C LYS A 30 19.10 -1.23 8.17
N GLU A 31 20.35 -1.67 8.00
CA GLU A 31 21.50 -0.80 7.89
C GLU A 31 21.40 0.13 6.68
N ILE A 32 21.11 -0.42 5.49
CA ILE A 32 20.92 0.37 4.27
C ILE A 32 19.84 1.43 4.48
N SER A 33 18.68 1.06 5.02
CA SER A 33 17.57 2.00 5.26
C SER A 33 17.91 3.07 6.32
N SER A 34 18.81 2.78 7.26
CA SER A 34 19.20 3.72 8.31
C SER A 34 19.96 4.93 7.76
N TYR A 35 20.70 4.74 6.66
CA TYR A 35 21.46 5.77 5.96
C TYR A 35 20.62 6.59 4.97
N ALA A 36 19.32 6.29 4.83
CA ALA A 36 18.45 7.07 3.94
C ALA A 36 18.33 8.53 4.43
N ALA A 37 18.63 9.47 3.52
CA ALA A 37 18.51 10.91 3.78
C ALA A 37 17.05 11.33 3.95
N TYR A 38 16.16 10.76 3.14
CA TYR A 38 14.71 10.96 3.23
C TYR A 38 13.99 9.63 3.09
N THR A 39 12.83 9.52 3.72
CA THR A 39 11.92 8.39 3.53
C THR A 39 10.57 8.93 3.13
N PHE A 40 10.14 8.58 1.92
CA PHE A 40 8.84 8.95 1.41
C PHE A 40 7.80 7.90 1.79
N VAL A 41 6.74 8.32 2.46
CA VAL A 41 5.67 7.44 2.93
C VAL A 41 4.39 7.79 2.21
N TYR A 42 3.78 6.82 1.54
CA TYR A 42 2.50 6.99 0.87
C TYR A 42 1.36 6.89 1.88
N GLU A 43 1.04 8.02 2.50
CA GLU A 43 0.06 8.14 3.57
C GLU A 43 -0.44 9.59 3.61
N GLU A 44 -1.69 9.76 4.06
CA GLU A 44 -2.30 11.07 4.31
C GLU A 44 -2.39 11.30 5.83
N PRO A 45 -1.52 12.14 6.41
CA PRO A 45 -1.41 12.32 7.87
C PRO A 45 -2.69 12.83 8.54
N LEU A 46 -3.59 13.48 7.78
CA LEU A 46 -4.85 13.99 8.32
C LEU A 46 -5.89 12.91 8.60
N ILE A 47 -5.77 11.75 7.97
CA ILE A 47 -6.73 10.63 8.12
C ILE A 47 -6.12 9.42 8.85
N ASP A 48 -4.79 9.40 9.03
CA ASP A 48 -4.10 8.33 9.73
C ASP A 48 -3.98 8.59 11.24
N PHE A 49 -3.62 7.55 11.98
CA PHE A 49 -3.36 7.60 13.40
C PHE A 49 -2.04 8.30 13.70
N ALA A 50 -2.04 9.16 14.72
CA ALA A 50 -0.82 9.81 15.18
C ALA A 50 0.22 8.77 15.66
N HIS A 51 1.43 8.86 15.11
CA HIS A 51 2.55 8.01 15.50
C HIS A 51 3.86 8.83 15.55
N PRO A 52 4.86 8.39 16.34
CA PRO A 52 6.17 9.03 16.32
C PRO A 52 6.79 8.96 14.92
N THR A 53 7.37 10.08 14.48
CA THR A 53 8.00 10.21 13.16
C THR A 53 9.35 10.94 13.28
N LEU A 54 10.12 10.95 12.20
CA LEU A 54 11.41 11.64 12.11
C LEU A 54 11.29 12.80 11.13
N ASN A 55 12.07 13.86 11.34
CA ASN A 55 12.07 15.03 10.45
C ASN A 55 12.45 14.72 8.98
N ARG A 56 13.07 13.56 8.73
CA ARG A 56 13.41 13.05 7.39
C ARG A 56 12.29 12.27 6.69
N ILE A 57 11.17 12.05 7.37
CA ILE A 57 10.01 11.37 6.81
C ILE A 57 9.15 12.42 6.09
N VAL A 58 8.86 12.16 4.82
CA VAL A 58 8.03 13.02 3.98
C VAL A 58 6.79 12.23 3.58
N TYR A 59 5.64 12.68 4.04
CA TYR A 59 4.35 12.07 3.72
C TYR A 59 3.86 12.56 2.36
N LEU A 60 3.51 11.62 1.50
CA LEU A 60 3.08 11.85 0.14
C LEU A 60 1.69 11.24 -0.06
N GLY A 61 0.66 11.99 0.31
CA GLY A 61 -0.73 11.66 -0.01
C GLY A 61 -1.01 11.82 -1.51
N GLY A 62 -1.81 10.91 -2.07
CA GLY A 62 -2.35 11.10 -3.42
C GLY A 62 -1.32 11.06 -4.56
N ILE A 63 -0.07 10.63 -4.32
CA ILE A 63 0.86 10.31 -5.41
C ILE A 63 0.26 9.23 -6.32
N GLY A 64 -0.08 9.63 -7.53
CA GLY A 64 -0.76 8.78 -8.52
C GLY A 64 -2.28 9.00 -8.61
N ALA A 65 -2.87 9.87 -7.79
CA ALA A 65 -4.23 10.33 -7.98
C ALA A 65 -4.30 11.16 -9.27
N ARG A 66 -4.87 10.58 -10.32
CA ARG A 66 -5.17 11.28 -11.57
C ARG A 66 -6.59 11.83 -11.51
N PRO A 67 -6.89 12.90 -12.25
CA PRO A 67 -8.27 13.32 -12.43
C PRO A 67 -9.14 12.12 -12.86
N PRO A 68 -10.28 11.89 -12.20
CA PRO A 68 -11.13 10.75 -12.52
C PRO A 68 -11.59 10.86 -13.97
N LYS A 69 -11.55 9.75 -14.68
CA LYS A 69 -12.16 9.66 -16.01
C LYS A 69 -13.67 9.52 -15.87
N LYS A 70 -14.40 9.91 -16.91
CA LYS A 70 -15.83 9.58 -16.99
C LYS A 70 -16.02 8.06 -16.94
N LEU A 71 -17.10 7.63 -16.29
CA LEU A 71 -17.55 6.24 -16.37
C LEU A 71 -17.88 5.90 -17.82
N ASP A 72 -17.71 4.64 -18.20
CA ASP A 72 -18.24 4.16 -19.46
C ASP A 72 -19.78 4.14 -19.42
N GLU A 73 -20.40 4.01 -20.59
CA GLU A 73 -21.86 4.04 -20.73
C GLU A 73 -22.57 2.96 -19.92
N HIS A 74 -21.91 1.82 -19.64
CA HIS A 74 -22.51 0.74 -18.88
C HIS A 74 -22.62 1.12 -17.41
N PHE A 75 -21.52 1.53 -16.79
CA PHE A 75 -21.51 1.93 -15.38
C PHE A 75 -22.22 3.25 -15.14
N ASP A 76 -22.14 4.21 -16.05
CA ASP A 76 -22.85 5.48 -15.94
C ASP A 76 -24.37 5.26 -15.88
N ARG A 77 -24.90 4.43 -16.78
CA ARG A 77 -26.31 4.02 -16.77
C ARG A 77 -26.70 3.31 -15.48
N LEU A 78 -25.89 2.35 -15.02
CA LEU A 78 -26.18 1.61 -13.78
C LEU A 78 -26.20 2.51 -12.55
N MET A 79 -25.20 3.40 -12.43
CA MET A 79 -25.07 4.32 -11.30
C MET A 79 -26.19 5.37 -11.30
N SER A 80 -26.70 5.73 -12.48
CA SER A 80 -27.77 6.72 -12.67
C SER A 80 -29.20 6.18 -12.50
N LEU A 81 -29.39 4.87 -12.29
CA LEU A 81 -30.72 4.28 -12.10
C LEU A 81 -31.44 4.80 -10.85
N ARG A 82 -30.68 5.25 -9.85
CA ARG A 82 -31.21 5.79 -8.58
C ARG A 82 -30.39 6.99 -8.17
N SER A 83 -31.03 7.91 -7.44
CA SER A 83 -30.35 9.07 -6.84
C SER A 83 -29.37 8.69 -5.72
N LYS A 84 -29.47 7.47 -5.19
CA LYS A 84 -28.58 6.91 -4.17
C LYS A 84 -28.15 5.51 -4.60
N THR A 85 -26.85 5.35 -4.82
CA THR A 85 -26.22 4.08 -5.23
C THR A 85 -25.02 3.81 -4.32
N VAL A 86 -24.86 2.57 -3.87
CA VAL A 86 -23.74 2.13 -3.02
C VAL A 86 -22.83 1.22 -3.84
N LEU A 87 -21.55 1.58 -3.93
CA LEU A 87 -20.52 0.73 -4.52
C LEU A 87 -19.82 -0.05 -3.40
N ILE A 88 -19.82 -1.38 -3.50
CA ILE A 88 -19.10 -2.27 -2.59
C ILE A 88 -17.97 -2.94 -3.37
N SER A 89 -16.74 -2.80 -2.88
CA SER A 89 -15.55 -3.44 -3.46
C SER A 89 -14.57 -3.83 -2.35
N PHE A 90 -14.10 -5.07 -2.38
CA PHE A 90 -13.07 -5.59 -1.47
C PHE A 90 -11.69 -5.66 -2.14
N GLY A 91 -11.53 -5.03 -3.31
CA GLY A 91 -10.33 -5.11 -4.12
C GLY A 91 -10.09 -6.53 -4.65
N THR A 92 -8.83 -6.82 -5.00
CA THR A 92 -8.43 -8.11 -5.60
C THR A 92 -8.32 -9.24 -4.60
N VAL A 93 -8.39 -8.96 -3.30
CA VAL A 93 -8.17 -9.94 -2.23
C VAL A 93 -9.35 -10.89 -2.09
N VAL A 94 -10.57 -10.41 -2.35
CA VAL A 94 -11.79 -11.21 -2.19
C VAL A 94 -12.47 -11.38 -3.54
N MET A 95 -12.72 -12.63 -3.89
CA MET A 95 -13.59 -12.96 -5.00
C MET A 95 -15.04 -12.81 -4.56
N THR A 96 -15.70 -11.71 -4.95
CA THR A 96 -17.08 -11.40 -4.55
C THR A 96 -18.06 -12.54 -4.86
N HIS A 97 -17.83 -13.32 -5.92
CA HIS A 97 -18.64 -14.50 -6.27
C HIS A 97 -18.57 -15.66 -5.27
N ARG A 98 -17.68 -15.59 -4.27
CA ARG A 98 -17.52 -16.61 -3.22
C ARG A 98 -18.08 -16.18 -1.88
N ILE A 99 -18.62 -14.96 -1.78
CA ILE A 99 -19.28 -14.50 -0.56
C ILE A 99 -20.63 -15.24 -0.48
N PRO A 100 -20.91 -15.98 0.60
CA PRO A 100 -22.21 -16.65 0.77
C PRO A 100 -23.34 -15.63 0.89
N GLU A 101 -24.55 -16.06 0.52
CA GLU A 101 -25.79 -15.27 0.67
C GLU A 101 -26.10 -14.94 2.13
#